data_AF-A0A937XLA9-F1
#
_entry.id   AF-A0A937XLA9-F1
#
_cell.length_a   1.000
_cell.length_b   1.000
_cell.length_c   1.000
_cell.angle_alpha   90.00
_cell.angle_beta   90.00
_cell.angle_gamma   90.00
#
_symmetry.space_group_name_H-M   'P 1'
#
loop_
_entity.id
_entity.type
_entity.pdbx_description
1 polymer ?
#
loop_
_entity_poly.entity_id
_entity_poly.type
_entity_poly.pdbx_seq_one_letter_code
_entity_poly.pdbx_strand_id
1 'polypeptide(L)'
;MREGSLEAPTRHPIDWQSEAFYDEKACFDEMERIFDICHGCRRCVSLCQSFPTLFDLVDESETMEVDGVSRNDYMKVVDQCYLCDLCYLTKCPYVPPHEWNLDFPHTMLRAKAIAFKKGTATQFRDVQLASTDRNGKLAGIPVVVQAVNSLAK
;
A
#
# COMPACT_ATOMS: atom_id res chain seq x y z
N MET A 1 -3.08 17.74 22.93
CA MET A 1 -2.53 16.85 21.90
C MET A 1 -2.05 17.70 20.73
N ARG A 2 -0.85 17.46 20.19
CA ARG A 2 -0.29 18.23 19.05
C ARG A 2 -0.59 17.51 17.74
N GLU A 3 -0.87 18.26 16.68
CA GLU A 3 -1.11 17.73 15.32
C GLU A 3 0.19 17.17 14.73
N GLY A 4 0.16 15.90 14.32
CA GLY A 4 1.36 15.15 13.89
C GLY A 4 2.00 15.63 12.58
N SER A 5 1.25 16.25 11.67
CA SER A 5 1.75 16.73 10.37
C SER A 5 2.49 18.07 10.39
N LEU A 6 2.70 18.66 11.58
CA LEU A 6 3.38 19.95 11.72
C LEU A 6 4.91 19.83 11.82
N GLU A 7 5.41 18.64 12.17
CA GLU A 7 6.81 18.31 12.28
C GLU A 7 7.11 17.07 11.42
N ALA A 8 8.39 16.75 11.23
CA ALA A 8 8.75 15.51 10.54
C ALA A 8 8.27 14.30 11.37
N PRO A 9 7.37 13.44 10.86
CA PRO A 9 6.87 12.32 11.61
C PRO A 9 7.96 11.27 11.85
N THR A 10 7.86 10.56 12.97
CA THR A 10 8.80 9.49 13.31
C THR A 10 8.44 8.21 12.53
N ARG A 11 9.36 7.77 11.66
CA ARG A 11 9.26 6.51 10.93
C ARG A 11 9.82 5.37 11.77
N HIS A 12 8.96 4.43 12.17
CA HIS A 12 9.39 3.20 12.84
C HIS A 12 9.87 2.16 11.81
N PRO A 13 10.99 1.45 12.06
CA PRO A 13 11.41 0.34 11.21
C PRO A 13 10.34 -0.76 11.16
N ILE A 14 10.13 -1.31 9.97
CA ILE A 14 9.20 -2.43 9.76
C ILE A 14 9.95 -3.74 10.00
N ASP A 15 9.40 -4.58 10.87
CA ASP A 15 9.92 -5.92 11.15
C ASP A 15 9.48 -6.95 10.08
N TRP A 16 9.80 -6.68 8.81
CA TRP A 16 9.29 -7.44 7.66
C TRP A 16 9.79 -8.89 7.57
N GLN A 17 10.78 -9.26 8.38
CA GLN A 17 11.35 -10.61 8.40
C GLN A 17 10.62 -11.53 9.38
N SER A 18 9.85 -10.99 10.32
CA SER A 18 9.13 -11.82 11.28
C SER A 18 7.86 -12.42 10.68
N GLU A 19 7.44 -13.55 11.26
CA GLU A 19 6.18 -14.19 10.88
C GLU A 19 4.97 -13.30 11.20
N ALA A 20 5.05 -12.54 12.30
CA ALA A 20 3.99 -11.62 12.73
C ALA A 20 3.69 -10.54 11.68
N PHE A 21 4.70 -10.07 10.93
CA PHE A 21 4.48 -9.13 9.83
C PHE A 21 3.53 -9.70 8.76
N TYR A 22 3.56 -11.02 8.53
CA TYR A 22 2.72 -11.67 7.54
C TYR A 22 1.38 -12.19 8.08
N ASP A 23 1.03 -11.89 9.33
CA ASP A 23 -0.29 -12.18 9.88
C ASP A 23 -1.35 -11.32 9.19
N GLU A 24 -2.18 -11.97 8.38
CA GLU A 24 -3.25 -11.32 7.63
C GLU A 24 -4.33 -10.76 8.52
N LYS A 25 -4.75 -11.49 9.56
CA LYS A 25 -5.81 -11.02 10.44
C LYS A 25 -5.37 -9.73 11.13
N ALA A 26 -4.17 -9.72 11.70
CA ALA A 26 -3.61 -8.54 12.34
C ALA A 26 -3.39 -7.38 11.36
N CYS A 27 -3.08 -7.65 10.09
CA CYS A 27 -3.01 -6.62 9.05
C CYS A 27 -4.39 -6.01 8.76
N PHE A 28 -5.43 -6.84 8.61
CA PHE A 28 -6.77 -6.38 8.30
C PHE A 28 -7.42 -5.65 9.48
N ASP A 29 -7.17 -6.10 10.71
CA ASP A 29 -7.62 -5.41 11.91
C ASP A 29 -7.00 -4.00 12.01
N GLU A 30 -5.72 -3.86 11.65
CA GLU A 30 -5.06 -2.55 11.60
C GLU A 30 -5.58 -1.68 10.44
N MET A 31 -5.88 -2.29 9.29
CA MET A 31 -6.51 -1.59 8.17
C MET A 31 -7.88 -1.04 8.57
N GLU A 32 -8.72 -1.83 9.22
CA GLU A 32 -10.04 -1.43 9.72
C GLU A 32 -9.92 -0.23 10.67
N ARG A 33 -9.00 -0.29 11.64
CA ARG A 33 -8.71 0.83 12.56
C ARG A 33 -8.28 2.09 11.82
N ILE A 34 -7.35 1.97 10.86
CA ILE A 34 -6.86 3.12 10.09
C ILE A 34 -7.97 3.68 9.19
N PHE A 35 -8.77 2.82 8.58
CA PHE A 35 -9.86 3.22 7.68
C PHE A 35 -10.95 3.95 8.44
N ASP A 36 -11.29 3.52 9.65
CA ASP A 36 -12.23 4.20 10.55
C ASP A 36 -11.75 5.63 10.87
N ILE A 37 -10.47 5.77 11.27
CA ILE A 37 -9.86 7.08 11.51
C ILE A 37 -9.82 7.95 10.23
N CYS A 38 -9.53 7.34 9.08
CA CYS A 38 -9.51 8.05 7.79
C CYS A 38 -10.91 8.53 7.40
N HIS A 39 -11.93 7.70 7.59
CA HIS A 39 -13.33 8.02 7.33
C HIS A 39 -13.80 9.17 8.22
N GLY A 40 -13.39 9.19 9.49
CA GLY A 40 -13.75 10.27 10.42
C GLY A 40 -13.18 11.65 10.04
N CYS A 41 -12.01 11.72 9.41
CA CYS A 41 -11.37 13.01 9.08
C CYS A 41 -11.38 13.41 7.59
N ARG A 42 -11.42 12.44 6.66
CA ARG A 42 -11.42 12.57 5.19
C ARG A 42 -10.39 13.53 4.56
N ARG A 43 -9.38 13.99 5.32
CA ARG A 43 -8.41 15.02 4.90
C ARG A 43 -7.55 14.66 3.69
N CYS A 44 -7.37 13.36 3.44
CA CYS A 44 -6.45 12.85 2.43
C CYS A 44 -7.08 12.64 1.04
N VAL A 45 -8.38 12.92 0.87
CA VAL A 45 -9.15 12.64 -0.35
C VAL A 45 -8.51 13.16 -1.64
N SER A 46 -7.83 14.30 -1.58
CA SER A 46 -7.23 14.95 -2.76
C SER A 46 -5.80 14.50 -3.09
N LEU A 47 -5.21 13.57 -2.31
CA LEU A 47 -3.82 13.19 -2.49
C LEU A 47 -3.61 11.98 -3.42
N CYS A 48 -4.49 10.97 -3.34
CA CYS A 48 -4.29 9.66 -3.94
C CYS A 48 -5.63 8.93 -4.04
N GLN A 49 -5.77 8.06 -5.05
CA GLN A 49 -7.00 7.33 -5.33
C GLN A 49 -7.42 6.33 -4.24
N SER A 50 -6.52 5.92 -3.32
CA SER A 50 -6.90 5.07 -2.18
C SER A 50 -8.01 5.69 -1.33
N PHE A 51 -7.99 7.00 -1.10
CA PHE A 51 -8.94 7.65 -0.21
C PHE A 51 -10.34 7.79 -0.82
N PRO A 52 -10.50 8.28 -2.07
CA PRO A 52 -11.78 8.19 -2.77
C PRO A 52 -12.33 6.77 -2.80
N THR A 53 -11.52 5.77 -3.18
CA THR A 53 -11.97 4.37 -3.19
C THR A 53 -12.43 3.88 -1.82
N LEU A 54 -11.72 4.23 -0.75
CA LEU A 54 -12.16 3.90 0.61
C LEU A 54 -13.50 4.55 0.95
N PHE A 55 -13.64 5.85 0.66
CA PHE A 55 -14.83 6.60 1.03
C PHE A 55 -16.04 6.18 0.20
N ASP A 56 -15.87 5.88 -1.09
CA ASP A 56 -16.93 5.33 -1.93
C ASP A 56 -17.42 3.99 -1.38
N LEU A 57 -16.50 3.09 -0.99
CA LEU A 57 -16.86 1.80 -0.37
C LEU A 57 -17.67 1.97 0.92
N VAL A 58 -17.33 2.97 1.73
CA VAL A 58 -18.05 3.25 2.98
C VAL A 58 -19.40 3.91 2.69
N ASP A 59 -19.44 4.93 1.83
CA ASP A 59 -20.65 5.68 1.51
C ASP A 59 -21.70 4.83 0.77
N GLU A 60 -21.27 3.77 0.07
CA GLU A 60 -22.13 2.77 -0.58
C GLU A 60 -22.51 1.59 0.35
N SER A 61 -21.97 1.53 1.57
CA SER A 61 -22.26 0.46 2.53
C SER A 61 -23.61 0.65 3.23
N GLU A 62 -24.19 -0.42 3.78
CA GLU A 62 -25.49 -0.36 4.46
C GLU A 62 -25.46 0.50 5.73
N THR A 63 -24.33 0.51 6.44
CA THR A 63 -24.15 1.26 7.70
C THR A 63 -23.62 2.66 7.48
N MET A 64 -23.09 2.97 6.28
CA MET A 64 -22.28 4.15 5.98
C MET A 64 -21.04 4.29 6.87
N GLU A 65 -20.61 3.20 7.50
CA GLU A 65 -19.43 3.10 8.34
C GLU A 65 -18.51 1.98 7.84
N VAL A 66 -17.28 1.91 8.36
CA VAL A 66 -16.27 0.93 7.92
C VAL A 66 -16.67 -0.52 8.23
N ASP A 67 -17.52 -0.73 9.24
CA ASP A 67 -18.06 -2.05 9.60
C ASP A 67 -18.98 -2.65 8.53
N GLY A 68 -19.58 -1.82 7.69
CA GLY A 68 -20.40 -2.22 6.54
C GLY A 68 -19.57 -2.59 5.31
N VAL A 69 -18.26 -2.35 5.32
CA VAL A 69 -17.37 -2.64 4.20
C VAL A 69 -16.81 -4.05 4.32
N SER A 70 -16.98 -4.86 3.27
CA SER A 70 -16.38 -6.18 3.19
C SER A 70 -14.86 -6.11 3.29
N ARG A 71 -14.28 -6.91 4.19
CA ARG A 71 -12.81 -7.04 4.32
C ARG A 71 -12.12 -7.37 2.99
N ASN A 72 -12.77 -8.14 2.11
CA ASN A 72 -12.22 -8.45 0.79
C ASN A 72 -12.04 -7.21 -0.10
N ASP A 73 -12.88 -6.18 0.10
CA ASP A 73 -12.83 -4.94 -0.66
C ASP A 73 -11.73 -3.99 -0.18
N TYR A 74 -11.12 -4.24 0.99
CA TYR A 74 -9.98 -3.47 1.47
C TYR A 74 -8.81 -3.51 0.47
N MET A 75 -8.66 -4.61 -0.27
CA MET A 75 -7.62 -4.72 -1.29
C MET A 75 -7.82 -3.72 -2.45
N LYS A 76 -9.05 -3.27 -2.73
CA LYS A 76 -9.29 -2.21 -3.72
C LYS A 76 -8.63 -0.89 -3.29
N VAL A 77 -8.65 -0.59 -1.98
CA VAL A 77 -7.97 0.57 -1.40
C VAL A 77 -6.45 0.40 -1.46
N VAL A 78 -5.96 -0.80 -1.11
CA VAL A 78 -4.53 -1.15 -1.14
C VAL A 78 -3.97 -0.99 -2.55
N ASP A 79 -4.68 -1.43 -3.58
CA ASP A 79 -4.22 -1.39 -4.96
C ASP A 79 -3.98 0.04 -5.46
N GLN A 80 -4.77 1.01 -4.98
CA GLN A 80 -4.60 2.42 -5.30
C GLN A 80 -3.47 3.10 -4.52
N CYS A 81 -2.85 2.42 -3.54
CA CYS A 81 -1.74 2.96 -2.78
C CYS A 81 -0.41 2.71 -3.48
N TYR A 82 0.23 3.77 -3.95
CA TYR A 82 1.52 3.72 -4.65
C TYR A 82 2.74 3.93 -3.73
N LEU A 83 2.56 3.88 -2.41
CA LEU A 83 3.63 4.00 -1.40
C LEU A 83 4.46 5.29 -1.54
N CYS A 84 3.83 6.40 -1.92
CA CYS A 84 4.48 7.70 -2.08
C CYS A 84 4.61 8.52 -0.78
N ASP A 85 4.03 8.02 0.32
CA ASP A 85 4.09 8.62 1.65
C ASP A 85 3.50 10.03 1.84
N LEU A 86 2.90 10.61 0.80
CA LEU A 86 2.41 11.99 0.83
C LEU A 86 1.33 12.21 1.91
N CYS A 87 0.42 11.24 2.10
CA CYS A 87 -0.62 11.32 3.11
C CYS A 87 -0.06 11.32 4.53
N TYR A 88 0.94 10.50 4.77
CA TYR A 88 1.63 10.37 6.05
C TYR A 88 2.47 11.62 6.36
N LEU A 89 3.24 12.11 5.40
CA LEU A 89 4.18 13.21 5.63
C LEU A 89 3.53 14.60 5.70
N THR A 90 2.43 14.83 4.99
CA THR A 90 1.98 16.21 4.72
C THR A 90 0.56 16.55 5.13
N LYS A 91 -0.31 15.55 5.39
CA LYS A 91 -1.74 15.80 5.66
C LYS A 91 -2.29 15.12 6.90
N CYS A 92 -1.76 13.96 7.28
CA CYS A 92 -2.33 13.19 8.36
C CYS A 92 -1.99 13.82 9.74
N PRO A 93 -2.97 14.29 10.51
CA PRO A 93 -2.73 14.87 11.83
C PRO A 93 -2.41 13.81 12.90
N TYR A 94 -2.55 12.53 12.56
CA TYR A 94 -2.55 11.39 13.49
C TYR A 94 -1.31 10.49 13.40
N VAL A 95 -0.30 10.94 12.68
CA VAL A 95 1.03 10.28 12.62
C VAL A 95 1.81 10.49 13.93
N PRO A 96 2.82 9.65 14.22
CA PRO A 96 3.70 9.85 15.37
C PRO A 96 4.23 11.28 15.49
N PRO A 97 4.19 11.89 16.69
CA PRO A 97 3.98 11.26 18.01
C PRO A 97 2.52 11.19 18.49
N HIS A 98 1.52 11.38 17.61
CA HIS A 98 0.11 11.25 17.99
C HIS A 98 -0.21 9.86 18.55
N GLU A 99 -1.09 9.76 19.55
CA GLU A 99 -1.36 8.51 20.27
C GLU A 99 -1.93 7.40 19.37
N TRP A 100 -2.63 7.79 18.29
CA TRP A 100 -3.19 6.86 17.31
C TRP A 100 -2.14 6.24 16.39
N ASN A 101 -0.91 6.77 16.36
CA ASN A 101 0.24 6.21 15.63
C ASN A 101 -0.15 5.72 14.22
N LEU A 102 -0.83 6.57 13.44
CA LEU A 102 -1.39 6.17 12.16
C LEU A 102 -0.29 6.07 11.11
N ASP A 103 -0.09 4.89 10.53
CA ASP A 103 0.85 4.66 9.43
C ASP A 103 0.16 3.94 8.27
N PHE A 104 -0.54 4.73 7.45
CA PHE A 104 -1.26 4.23 6.29
C PHE A 104 -0.32 3.55 5.28
N PRO A 105 0.80 4.17 4.85
CA PRO A 105 1.69 3.55 3.86
C PRO A 105 2.29 2.23 4.32
N HIS A 106 2.75 2.11 5.57
CA HIS A 106 3.30 0.85 6.07
C HIS A 106 2.25 -0.26 6.14
N THR A 107 1.01 0.08 6.50
CA THR A 107 -0.09 -0.90 6.50
C THR A 107 -0.45 -1.36 5.09
N MET A 108 -0.48 -0.45 4.11
CA MET A 108 -0.69 -0.82 2.71
C MET A 108 0.47 -1.68 2.15
N LEU A 109 1.72 -1.36 2.51
CA LEU A 109 2.88 -2.16 2.16
C LEU A 109 2.77 -3.58 2.74
N ARG A 110 2.37 -3.71 4.01
CA ARG A 110 2.14 -4.99 4.68
C ARG A 110 1.08 -5.82 3.94
N ALA A 111 -0.06 -5.22 3.60
CA ALA A 111 -1.10 -5.88 2.83
C ALA A 111 -0.62 -6.38 1.46
N LYS A 112 0.13 -5.55 0.70
CA LYS A 112 0.74 -5.94 -0.58
C LYS A 112 1.74 -7.08 -0.42
N ALA A 113 2.56 -7.06 0.62
CA ALA A 113 3.54 -8.11 0.88
C ALA A 113 2.86 -9.45 1.22
N ILE A 114 1.79 -9.43 2.02
CA ILE A 114 0.98 -10.62 2.33
C ILE A 114 0.32 -11.17 1.06
N ALA A 115 -0.32 -10.32 0.26
CA ALA A 115 -0.95 -10.72 -0.99
C ALA A 115 0.06 -11.33 -1.97
N PHE A 116 1.24 -10.72 -2.12
CA PHE A 116 2.33 -11.25 -2.95
C PHE A 116 2.82 -12.62 -2.46
N LYS A 117 2.99 -12.80 -1.14
CA LYS A 117 3.42 -14.09 -0.55
C LYS A 117 2.39 -15.21 -0.77
N LYS A 118 1.10 -14.89 -0.76
CA LYS A 118 0.01 -15.84 -1.05
C LYS A 118 -0.10 -16.23 -2.52
N GLY A 119 0.40 -15.38 -3.41
CA GLY A 119 0.42 -15.59 -4.86
C GLY A 119 -0.64 -14.77 -5.57
N THR A 120 -0.25 -13.58 -6.06
CA THR A 120 -1.11 -12.76 -6.92
C THR A 120 -1.15 -13.32 -8.34
N ALA A 121 -2.21 -13.02 -9.09
CA ALA A 121 -2.33 -13.43 -10.49
C ALA A 121 -1.16 -12.91 -11.37
N THR A 122 -0.53 -11.81 -10.97
CA THR A 122 0.59 -11.18 -11.68
C THR A 122 1.95 -11.57 -11.12
N GLN A 123 2.03 -12.41 -10.08
CA GLN A 123 3.27 -12.69 -9.35
C GLN A 123 4.42 -13.12 -10.28
N PHE A 124 4.14 -14.00 -11.26
CA PHE A 124 5.15 -14.39 -12.25
C PHE A 124 5.71 -13.17 -12.99
N ARG A 125 4.84 -12.35 -13.59
CA ARG A 125 5.25 -11.11 -14.28
C ARG A 125 6.05 -10.22 -13.34
N ASP A 126 5.58 -10.02 -12.13
CA ASP A 126 6.17 -9.07 -11.17
C ASP A 126 7.57 -9.52 -10.73
N VAL A 127 7.75 -10.81 -10.41
CA VAL A 127 9.07 -11.41 -10.13
C VAL A 127 9.99 -11.28 -11.35
N GLN A 128 9.46 -11.55 -12.55
CA GLN A 128 10.29 -11.49 -13.74
C GLN A 128 10.72 -10.05 -14.04
N LEU A 129 9.83 -9.06 -13.98
CA LEU A 129 10.16 -7.67 -14.28
C LEU A 129 11.06 -7.04 -13.20
N ALA A 130 10.88 -7.40 -11.92
CA ALA A 130 11.67 -6.86 -10.81
C ALA A 130 13.12 -7.39 -10.76
N SER A 131 13.43 -8.51 -11.42
CA SER A 131 14.78 -9.09 -11.43
C SER A 131 15.71 -8.37 -12.43
N THR A 132 16.03 -7.11 -12.15
CA THR A 132 16.82 -6.22 -13.03
C THR A 132 18.20 -6.79 -13.37
N ASP A 133 18.90 -7.41 -12.43
CA ASP A 133 20.21 -8.04 -12.68
C ASP A 133 20.13 -9.17 -13.72
N ARG A 134 19.14 -10.06 -13.58
CA ARG A 134 18.92 -11.15 -14.52
C ARG A 134 18.51 -10.59 -15.89
N ASN A 135 17.60 -9.62 -15.90
CA ASN A 135 17.11 -9.00 -17.13
C ASN A 135 18.23 -8.25 -17.86
N GLY A 136 19.08 -7.53 -17.13
CA GLY A 136 20.24 -6.81 -17.66
C GLY A 136 21.29 -7.77 -18.24
N LYS A 137 21.60 -8.87 -17.54
CA LYS A 137 22.49 -9.92 -18.07
C LYS A 137 21.96 -10.52 -19.37
N LEU A 138 20.66 -10.81 -19.44
CA LEU A 138 20.03 -11.33 -20.66
C LEU A 138 20.07 -10.32 -21.81
N ALA A 139 19.76 -9.05 -21.52
CA ALA A 139 19.81 -7.96 -22.48
C ALA A 139 21.24 -7.62 -22.95
N GLY A 140 22.27 -8.00 -22.19
CA GLY A 140 23.67 -7.81 -22.57
C GLY A 140 24.25 -8.87 -23.52
N ILE A 141 23.52 -9.95 -23.82
CA ILE A 141 24.01 -11.02 -24.69
C ILE A 141 24.00 -10.53 -26.15
N PRO A 142 25.15 -10.46 -26.86
CA PRO A 142 25.22 -9.87 -28.20
C PRO A 142 24.24 -10.46 -29.22
N VAL A 143 24.03 -11.77 -29.19
CA VAL A 143 23.09 -12.47 -30.08
C VAL A 143 21.63 -12.08 -29.78
N VAL A 144 21.28 -11.93 -28.50
CA VAL A 144 19.92 -11.51 -28.09
C VAL A 144 19.65 -10.08 -28.56
N VAL A 145 20.61 -9.17 -28.37
CA VAL A 145 20.52 -7.77 -28.82
C VAL A 145 20.34 -7.68 -30.33
N GLN A 146 21.17 -8.40 -31.09
CA GLN A 146 21.11 -8.40 -32.55
C GLN A 146 19.77 -8.96 -33.05
N ALA A 147 19.28 -10.05 -32.47
CA ALA A 147 18.00 -10.65 -32.85
C ALA A 147 16.82 -9.70 -32.55
N VAL A 148 16.76 -9.13 -31.34
CA VAL A 148 15.68 -8.20 -30.96
C VAL A 148 15.69 -6.95 -31.84
N ASN A 149 16.86 -6.35 -32.09
CA ASN A 149 16.98 -5.18 -32.96
C ASN A 149 16.59 -5.48 -34.42
N SER A 150 16.84 -6.70 -34.89
CA SER A 150 16.44 -7.11 -36.24
C SER A 150 14.93 -7.35 -36.35
N LEU A 151 14.27 -7.80 -35.27
CA LEU A 151 12.82 -8.04 -35.25
C LEU A 151 12.01 -6.77 -35.01
N ALA A 152 12.61 -5.75 -34.40
CA ALA A 152 11.99 -4.44 -34.16
C ALA A 152 12.09 -3.49 -35.37
N LYS A 153 12.73 -3.93 -36.47
CA LYS A 153 12.92 -3.20 -37.72
C LYS A 153 11.88 -3.61 -38.75
#